data_AF-A0A7V2JQG3-F1
#
_entry.id   AF-A0A7V2JQG3-F1
#
_cell.length_a   1.000
_cell.length_b   1.000
_cell.length_c   1.000
_cell.angle_alpha   90.00
_cell.angle_beta   90.00
_cell.angle_gamma   90.00
#
_symmetry.space_group_name_H-M   'P 1'
#
loop_
_entity.id
_entity.type
_entity.pdbx_description
1 polymer ?
#
loop_
_entity_poly.entity_id
_entity_poly.type
_entity_poly.pdbx_seq_one_letter_code
_entity_poly.pdbx_strand_id
1 'polypeptide(L)'
;MTNKTAFDHLGQAVSSALPPGLSEDIKKNIHAVLISTCDRLGLVTREELEVQEQVLQRMHQQLQTMERQLTELEQALLKKT
;
A
#
# COMPACT_ATOMS: atom_id res chain seq x y z
N MET A 1 -10.58 0.70 -7.33
CA MET A 1 -11.54 1.82 -7.12
C MET A 1 -11.10 2.48 -5.84
N THR A 2 -10.65 3.74 -5.87
CA THR A 2 -10.14 4.46 -4.70
C THR A 2 -11.16 4.41 -3.56
N ASN A 3 -10.81 3.81 -2.42
CA ASN A 3 -11.71 3.66 -1.30
C ASN A 3 -11.90 5.01 -0.60
N LYS A 4 -12.80 5.81 -1.18
CA LYS A 4 -13.25 7.12 -0.69
C LYS A 4 -13.69 7.06 0.78
N THR A 5 -14.19 5.90 1.24
CA THR A 5 -14.82 5.77 2.56
C THR A 5 -13.84 5.93 3.72
N ALA A 6 -12.62 5.38 3.66
CA ALA A 6 -11.68 5.48 4.78
C ALA A 6 -11.18 6.91 5.00
N PHE A 7 -10.86 7.61 3.91
CA PHE A 7 -10.48 9.02 3.95
C PHE A 7 -11.67 9.93 4.25
N ASP A 8 -12.87 9.62 3.75
CA ASP A 8 -14.11 10.33 4.09
C ASP A 8 -14.44 10.18 5.59
N HIS A 9 -14.23 9.01 6.19
CA HIS A 9 -14.42 8.79 7.63
C HIS A 9 -13.42 9.57 8.49
N LEU A 10 -12.14 9.59 8.09
CA LEU A 10 -11.14 10.45 8.71
C LEU A 10 -11.54 11.92 8.59
N GLY A 11 -12.03 12.31 7.42
CA GLY A 11 -12.53 13.65 7.18
C GLY A 11 -13.71 14.05 8.04
N GLN A 12 -14.66 13.14 8.21
CA GLN A 12 -15.82 13.31 9.06
C GLN A 12 -15.42 13.43 10.54
N ALA A 13 -14.50 12.58 11.01
CA ALA A 13 -14.00 12.59 12.38
C ALA A 13 -13.27 13.91 12.69
N VAL A 14 -12.43 14.37 11.77
CA VAL A 14 -11.75 15.66 11.87
C VAL A 14 -12.77 16.80 11.86
N SER A 15 -13.72 16.79 10.92
CA SER A 15 -14.75 17.82 10.82
C SER A 15 -15.62 17.89 12.08
N SER A 16 -15.81 16.77 12.79
CA SER A 16 -16.53 16.72 14.06
C SER A 16 -15.72 17.22 15.26
N ALA A 17 -14.39 17.24 15.16
CA ALA A 17 -13.48 17.77 16.17
C ALA A 17 -13.17 19.27 15.99
N LEU A 18 -13.61 19.88 14.88
CA LEU A 18 -13.42 21.31 14.61
C LEU A 18 -14.48 22.16 15.33
N PRO A 19 -14.14 23.37 15.83
CA PRO A 19 -15.08 24.26 16.52
C PRO A 19 -16.27 24.66 15.63
N PRO A 20 -17.49 24.77 16.18
CA PRO A 20 -18.64 25.31 15.45
C PRO A 20 -18.41 26.79 15.13
N GLY A 21 -18.53 27.16 13.85
CA GLY A 21 -18.35 28.54 13.37
C GLY A 21 -17.26 28.73 12.30
N LEU A 22 -16.49 27.69 11.96
CA LEU A 22 -15.59 27.74 10.81
C LEU A 22 -16.37 27.70 9.49
N SER A 23 -15.95 28.54 8.52
CA SER A 23 -16.50 28.48 7.17
C SER A 23 -16.17 27.15 6.49
N GLU A 24 -17.05 26.71 5.57
CA GLU A 24 -16.84 25.46 4.83
C GLU A 24 -15.52 25.42 4.06
N ASP A 25 -15.03 26.57 3.58
CA ASP A 25 -13.76 26.65 2.88
C ASP A 25 -12.56 26.32 3.78
N ILE A 26 -12.60 26.75 5.05
CA ILE A 26 -11.53 26.43 6.01
C ILE A 26 -11.58 24.95 6.38
N LYS A 27 -12.78 24.36 6.53
CA LYS A 27 -12.92 22.92 6.78
C LYS A 27 -12.36 22.09 5.63
N LYS A 28 -12.68 22.45 4.38
CA LYS A 28 -12.12 21.80 3.18
C LYS A 28 -10.60 21.92 3.12
N ASN A 29 -10.06 23.09 3.46
CA ASN A 29 -8.61 23.30 3.46
C ASN A 29 -7.92 22.45 4.54
N ILE A 30 -8.48 22.38 5.76
CA ILE A 30 -7.95 21.52 6.84
C ILE A 30 -8.01 20.04 6.43
N HIS A 31 -9.12 19.62 5.83
CA HIS A 31 -9.30 18.27 5.31
C HIS A 31 -8.24 17.91 4.26
N ALA A 32 -8.02 18.80 3.29
CA ALA A 32 -7.02 18.62 2.24
C ALA A 32 -5.59 18.55 2.82
N VAL A 33 -5.28 19.39 3.81
CA VAL A 33 -3.98 19.35 4.50
C VAL A 33 -3.77 18.01 5.21
N LEU A 34 -4.79 17.47 5.88
CA LEU A 34 -4.70 16.19 6.58
C LEU A 34 -4.53 15.00 5.65
N ILE A 35 -5.27 14.96 4.54
CA ILE A 35 -5.04 13.98 3.48
C ILE A 35 -3.60 14.10 2.97
N SER A 36 -3.17 15.30 2.61
CA SER A 36 -1.81 15.51 2.09
C SER A 36 -0.70 15.18 3.09
N THR A 37 -0.99 15.26 4.40
CA THR A 37 -0.04 14.89 5.46
C THR A 37 0.00 13.38 5.64
N CYS A 38 -1.15 12.70 5.60
CA CYS A 38 -1.22 11.23 5.59
C CYS A 38 -0.49 10.64 4.39
N ASP A 39 -0.68 11.22 3.20
CA ASP A 39 0.03 10.83 1.99
C ASP A 39 1.55 11.04 2.12
N ARG A 40 1.97 12.17 2.70
CA ARG A 40 3.40 12.46 2.97
C ARG A 40 4.02 11.54 4.01
N LEU A 41 3.24 11.01 4.95
CA LEU A 41 3.69 10.02 5.92
C LEU A 41 3.79 8.61 5.33
N GLY A 42 3.48 8.44 4.05
CA GLY A 42 3.58 7.15 3.36
C GLY A 42 2.58 6.13 3.90
N LEU A 43 1.44 6.59 4.43
CA LEU A 43 0.38 5.73 4.91
C LEU A 43 -0.27 5.04 3.71
N VAL A 44 0.30 3.90 3.32
CA VAL A 44 -0.30 2.99 2.35
C VAL A 44 -1.60 2.46 2.91
N THR A 45 -2.64 2.46 2.07
CA THR A 45 -3.92 1.88 2.43
C THR A 45 -3.76 0.38 2.66
N ARG A 46 -4.64 -0.22 3.46
CA ARG A 46 -4.63 -1.67 3.70
C ARG A 46 -4.73 -2.48 2.40
N GLU A 47 -5.47 -1.95 1.43
CA GLU A 47 -5.67 -2.56 0.11
C GLU A 47 -4.39 -2.53 -0.73
N GLU A 48 -3.62 -1.44 -0.70
CA GLU A 48 -2.31 -1.36 -1.38
C GLU A 48 -1.29 -2.31 -0.74
N LEU A 49 -1.33 -2.46 0.59
CA LEU A 49 -0.51 -3.43 1.30
C LEU A 49 -0.84 -4.87 0.86
N GLU A 50 -2.13 -5.21 0.79
CA GLU A 50 -2.59 -6.54 0.35
C GLU A 50 -2.18 -6.84 -1.10
N VAL A 51 -2.21 -5.84 -2.00
CA VAL A 51 -1.73 -5.99 -3.38
C VAL A 51 -0.21 -6.22 -3.41
N GLN A 52 0.56 -5.48 -2.61
CA GLN A 52 2.00 -5.67 -2.52
C GLN A 52 2.37 -7.06 -1.99
N GLU A 53 1.64 -7.57 -0.99
CA GLU A 53 1.81 -8.94 -0.48
C GLU A 53 1.59 -9.99 -1.58
N GLN A 54 0.53 -9.85 -2.39
CA GLN A 54 0.26 -10.76 -3.51
C GLN A 54 1.33 -10.69 -4.60
N VAL A 55 1.88 -9.51 -4.88
CA VAL A 55 3.01 -9.35 -5.80
C VAL A 55 4.24 -10.05 -5.24
N LEU A 56 4.54 -9.85 -3.96
CA LEU A 56 5.68 -10.46 -3.29
C LEU A 56 5.60 -12.00 -3.28
N GLN A 57 4.42 -12.56 -2.99
CA GLN A 57 4.19 -14.00 -3.05
C GLN A 57 4.46 -14.57 -4.44
N ARG A 58 4.01 -13.89 -5.50
CA ARG A 58 4.28 -14.32 -6.89
C ARG A 58 5.75 -14.26 -7.23
N MET A 59 6.47 -13.21 -6.80
CA MET A 59 7.91 -13.12 -6.98
C MET A 59 8.64 -14.24 -6.24
N HIS A 60 8.22 -14.56 -5.02
CA HIS A 60 8.81 -15.66 -4.24
C HIS A 60 8.63 -17.01 -4.94
N GLN A 61 7.45 -17.29 -5.49
CA GLN A 61 7.20 -18.52 -6.26
C GLN A 61 8.05 -18.61 -7.54
N GLN A 62 8.20 -17.48 -8.25
CA GLN A 62 9.05 -17.43 -9.44
C GLN A 62 10.52 -17.67 -9.08
N LEU A 63 11.02 -17.05 -8.00
CA LEU A 63 12.37 -17.27 -7.49
C LEU A 63 12.62 -18.74 -7.15
N GLN A 64 11.72 -19.38 -6.40
CA GLN A 64 11.86 -20.80 -6.06
C GLN A 64 11.92 -21.70 -7.30
N THR A 65 11.15 -21.36 -8.34
CA THR A 65 11.17 -22.10 -9.61
C THR A 65 12.53 -21.97 -10.30
N MET A 66 13.08 -20.75 -10.35
CA MET A 66 14.38 -20.49 -10.95
C MET A 66 15.53 -21.14 -10.15
N GLU A 67 15.48 -21.08 -8.82
CA GLU A 67 16.45 -21.75 -7.94
C GLU A 67 16.46 -23.26 -8.17
N ARG A 68 15.29 -23.87 -8.33
CA ARG A 68 15.16 -25.29 -8.66
C ARG A 68 15.78 -25.62 -10.02
N GLN A 69 15.46 -24.84 -11.05
CA GLN A 69 16.01 -25.03 -12.39
C GLN A 69 17.54 -24.89 -12.39
N LEU A 70 18.08 -23.92 -11.64
CA LEU A 70 19.51 -23.73 -11.48
C LEU A 70 20.15 -24.94 -10.79
N THR A 71 19.56 -25.43 -9.71
CA THR A 71 20.05 -26.61 -8.99
C THR A 71 20.07 -27.85 -9.88
N GLU A 72 19.03 -28.06 -10.68
CA GLU A 72 18.95 -29.19 -11.64
C GLU A 72 20.04 -29.09 -12.71
N LEU A 73 20.29 -27.87 -13.23
CA LEU A 73 21.37 -27.62 -14.20
C LEU A 73 22.76 -27.83 -13.58
N GLU A 74 23.00 -27.32 -12.37
CA GLU A 74 24.25 -27.51 -11.65
C GLU A 74 24.53 -29.00 -11.40
N GLN A 75 23.52 -29.77 -10.97
CA GLN A 75 23.65 -31.21 -10.79
C GLN A 75 23.90 -31.96 -12.11
N ALA A 76 23.27 -31.54 -13.20
CA ALA A 76 23.51 -32.13 -14.52
C ALA A 76 24.94 -31.86 -15.02
N LEU A 77 25.49 -30.68 -14.75
CA LEU A 77 26.88 -30.34 -15.08
C LEU A 77 27.87 -31.13 -14.23
N LEU A 78 27.65 -31.24 -12.92
CA LEU A 78 28.49 -32.02 -12.01
C LEU A 78 28.50 -33.53 -12.32
N LYS A 79 27.41 -34.07 -12.87
CA LYS A 79 27.34 -35.47 -13.32
C LYS A 79 28.06 -35.73 -14.65
N LYS A 80 28.40 -34.67 -15.41
CA LYS A 80 29.01 -34.77 -16.74
C LYS A 80 30.54 -34.69 -16.70
N THR A 81 31.10 -34.13 -15.63
CA THR A 81 32.54 -34.15 -15.29
C THR A 81 32.87 -35.33 -14.41
#